data_AF-A0A948AYC9-F1
#
_entry.id   AF-A0A948AYC9-F1
#
_cell.length_a   1.000
_cell.length_b   1.000
_cell.length_c   1.000
_cell.angle_alpha   90.00
_cell.angle_beta   90.00
_cell.angle_gamma   90.00
#
_symmetry.space_group_name_H-M   'P 1'
#
loop_
_entity.id
_entity.type
_entity.pdbx_description
1 polymer ?
#
loop_
_entity_poly.entity_id
_entity_poly.type
_entity_poly.pdbx_seq_one_letter_code
_entity_poly.pdbx_strand_id
1 'polypeptide(L)' 'MSLTIEGMAEAFTRLGVKAMDALHVASAIASGAEWLLTTDKLLLKKLRNEARIKVVDPVDFVRVLQESYP' A
#
# COMPACT_ATOMS: atom_id res chain seq x y z
N MET A 1 -17.41 -3.24 13.59
CA MET A 1 -17.79 -2.73 12.26
C MET A 1 -16.82 -3.36 11.28
N SER A 2 -17.31 -4.27 10.42
CA SER A 2 -16.51 -4.78 9.30
C SER A 2 -16.24 -3.59 8.39
N LEU A 3 -14.99 -3.15 8.28
CA LEU A 3 -14.61 -2.14 7.29
C LEU A 3 -14.60 -2.86 5.95
N THR A 4 -15.61 -2.61 5.12
CA THR A 4 -15.59 -3.07 3.73
C THR A 4 -14.41 -2.43 3.00
N ILE A 5 -13.97 -3.03 1.89
CA ILE A 5 -12.87 -2.53 1.08
C ILE A 5 -13.15 -1.06 0.66
N GLU A 6 -14.40 -0.76 0.33
CA GLU A 6 -14.85 0.58 -0.06
C GLU A 6 -14.74 1.58 1.10
N GLY A 7 -15.12 1.20 2.32
CA GLY A 7 -15.02 2.07 3.49
C GLY A 7 -13.57 2.44 3.83
N MET A 8 -12.65 1.49 3.64
CA MET A 8 -11.22 1.74 3.79
C MET A 8 -10.67 2.60 2.64
N ALA A 9 -11.07 2.34 1.39
CA ALA A 9 -10.68 3.14 0.24
C ALA A 9 -11.16 4.61 0.37
N GLU A 10 -12.35 4.82 0.92
CA GLU A 10 -12.85 6.17 1.19
C GLU A 10 -12.00 6.88 2.26
N ALA A 11 -11.55 6.17 3.29
CA ALA A 11 -10.62 6.72 4.29
C ALA A 11 -9.29 7.16 3.67
N PHE A 12 -8.70 6.37 2.77
CA PHE A 12 -7.50 6.77 2.03
C PHE A 12 -7.77 7.94 1.09
N THR A 13 -8.95 8.00 0.47
CA THR A 13 -9.35 9.12 -0.37
C THR A 13 -9.42 10.43 0.41
N ARG A 14 -9.92 10.40 1.66
CA ARG A 14 -9.91 11.56 2.58
C ARG A 14 -8.50 12.01 2.97
N LEU A 15 -7.49 11.12 2.87
CA LEU A 15 -6.07 11.43 3.03
C LEU A 15 -5.40 11.89 1.71
N GLY A 16 -6.21 12.11 0.67
CA GLY A 16 -5.79 12.61 -0.63
C GLY A 16 -5.25 11.55 -1.58
N VAL A 17 -5.40 10.26 -1.29
CA VAL A 17 -5.09 9.18 -2.25
C VAL A 17 -6.15 9.17 -3.36
N LYS A 18 -5.78 8.94 -4.62
CA LYS A 18 -6.78 8.87 -5.71
C LYS A 18 -7.66 7.65 -5.53
N ALA A 19 -8.93 7.71 -5.97
CA ALA A 19 -9.92 6.66 -5.73
C ALA A 19 -9.46 5.25 -6.13
N MET A 20 -8.85 5.08 -7.31
CA MET A 20 -8.35 3.78 -7.77
C MET A 20 -7.16 3.28 -6.93
N ASP A 21 -6.21 4.16 -6.61
CA ASP A 21 -5.07 3.81 -5.75
C ASP A 21 -5.55 3.44 -4.34
N ALA A 22 -6.53 4.18 -3.82
CA ALA A 22 -7.14 3.90 -2.53
C ALA A 22 -7.81 2.53 -2.50
N LEU A 23 -8.48 2.14 -3.59
CA LEU A 23 -9.09 0.82 -3.73
C LEU A 23 -8.03 -0.29 -3.82
N HIS A 24 -6.93 -0.07 -4.54
CA HIS A 24 -5.82 -1.04 -4.59
C HIS A 24 -5.18 -1.25 -3.21
N VAL A 25 -4.92 -0.16 -2.47
CA VAL A 25 -4.36 -0.23 -1.11
C VAL A 25 -5.31 -0.96 -0.18
N ALA A 26 -6.60 -0.61 -0.22
CA ALA A 26 -7.62 -1.26 0.57
C ALA A 26 -7.74 -2.76 0.26
N SER A 27 -7.67 -3.12 -1.01
CA SER A 27 -7.73 -4.51 -1.45
C SER A 27 -6.51 -5.32 -1.00
N ALA A 28 -5.31 -4.73 -1.07
CA ALA A 28 -4.07 -5.37 -0.62
C ALA A 28 -4.06 -5.59 0.90
N ILE A 29 -4.55 -4.62 1.68
CA ILE A 29 -4.72 -4.79 3.14
C ILE A 29 -5.75 -5.90 3.42
N ALA A 30 -6.88 -5.89 2.71
CA ALA A 30 -7.94 -6.89 2.91
C ALA A 30 -7.52 -8.31 2.51
N SER A 31 -6.63 -8.47 1.53
CA SER A 31 -6.08 -9.76 1.15
C SER A 31 -4.99 -10.28 2.10
N GLY A 32 -4.53 -9.46 3.05
CA GLY A 32 -3.42 -9.79 3.94
C GLY A 32 -2.05 -9.71 3.25
N ALA A 33 -1.93 -8.95 2.16
CA ALA A 33 -0.65 -8.74 1.50
C ALA A 33 0.31 -7.96 2.42
N GLU A 34 1.54 -8.44 2.54
CA GLU A 34 2.56 -7.74 3.31
C GLU A 34 3.08 -6.49 2.58
N TRP A 35 3.13 -6.56 1.25
CA TRP A 35 3.72 -5.52 0.41
C TRP A 35 2.76 -5.04 -0.68
N LEU A 36 2.74 -3.72 -0.90
CA LEU A 36 2.18 -3.08 -2.09
C LEU A 36 3.34 -2.47 -2.88
N LEU A 37 3.54 -2.95 -4.11
CA LEU A 37 4.59 -2.43 -4.99
C LEU A 37 4.02 -1.34 -5.89
N THR A 38 4.68 -0.19 -5.96
CA THR A 38 4.27 0.91 -6.84
C THR A 38 5.45 1.80 -7.20
N THR A 39 5.42 2.37 -8.41
CA THR A 39 6.39 3.40 -8.85
C THR A 39 5.89 4.83 -8.62
N ASP A 40 4.66 5.01 -8.11
CA ASP A 40 4.10 6.32 -7.80
C ASP A 40 4.75 6.91 -6.52
N LYS A 41 5.62 7.89 -6.72
CA LYS A 41 6.34 8.60 -5.65
C LYS A 41 5.41 9.31 -4.66
N LEU A 42 4.26 9.83 -5.11
CA LEU A 42 3.30 10.49 -4.23
C LEU A 42 2.58 9.46 -3.36
N LEU A 43 2.25 8.30 -3.92
CA LEU A 43 1.63 7.21 -3.17
C LEU A 43 2.59 6.63 -2.12
N LEU A 44 3.84 6.37 -2.51
CA LEU A 44 4.93 5.97 -1.60
C LEU A 44 5.09 6.96 -0.43
N LYS A 45 5.04 8.27 -0.72
CA LYS A 45 5.15 9.30 0.32
C LYS A 45 3.94 9.31 1.25
N LYS A 46 2.72 9.20 0.72
CA LYS A 46 1.48 9.23 1.51
C LYS A 46 1.34 8.02 2.42
N LEU A 47 1.78 6.85 1.97
CA LEU A 47 1.61 5.59 2.68
C LEU A 47 2.84 5.15 3.48
N ARG A 48 3.90 5.97 3.54
CA ARG A 48 5.14 5.65 4.27
C ARG A 48 4.90 5.25 5.73
N ASN A 49 3.88 5.83 6.37
CA ASN A 49 3.56 5.59 7.78
C ASN A 49 2.31 4.71 7.96
N GLU A 50 1.83 4.06 6.90
CA GLU A 50 0.72 3.12 7.00
C GLU A 50 1.20 1.81 7.63
N ALA A 51 0.74 1.51 8.84
CA ALA A 51 1.19 0.34 9.59
C ALA A 51 0.59 -0.98 9.07
N ARG A 52 -0.50 -0.91 8.30
CA ARG A 52 -1.23 -2.11 7.82
C ARG A 52 -0.60 -2.76 6.59
N ILE A 53 0.23 -2.05 5.83
CA ILE A 53 0.87 -2.58 4.61
C ILE A 53 2.19 -1.85 4.32
N LYS A 54 3.22 -2.58 3.89
CA LYS A 54 4.48 -1.99 3.47
C LYS A 54 4.39 -1.55 2.01
N VAL A 55 4.61 -0.27 1.73
CA VAL A 55 4.58 0.25 0.36
C VAL A 55 5.99 0.55 -0.11
N VAL A 56 6.38 -0.01 -1.25
CA VAL A 56 7.78 0.01 -1.71
C VAL A 56 7.85 0.13 -3.24
N ASP A 57 8.93 0.73 -3.74
CA ASP A 57 9.25 0.69 -5.16
C ASP A 57 9.74 -0.71 -5.57
N PRO A 58 9.39 -1.24 -6.75
CA PRO A 58 9.85 -2.56 -7.18
C PRO A 58 11.37 -2.76 -7.16
N VAL A 59 12.17 -1.74 -7.47
CA VAL A 59 13.63 -1.82 -7.43
C VAL A 59 14.13 -1.99 -5.99
N ASP A 60 13.55 -1.23 -5.06
CA ASP A 60 13.90 -1.34 -3.64
C ASP A 60 13.43 -2.68 -3.06
N PHE A 61 12.29 -3.21 -3.51
CA PHE A 61 11.80 -4.52 -3.11
C PHE A 61 12.77 -5.65 -3.51
N VAL A 62 13.34 -5.59 -4.72
CA VAL A 62 14.36 -6.57 -5.15
C VAL A 62 15.58 -6.55 -4.22
N ARG A 63 16.01 -5.38 -3.76
CA ARG A 63 17.13 -5.26 -2.80
C ARG A 63 16.80 -5.91 -1.46
N VAL A 64 15.59 -5.68 -0.94
CA VAL A 64 15.10 -6.33 0.29
C VAL A 64 15.12 -7.86 0.15
N LEU A 65 14.71 -8.39 -1.01
CA LEU A 65 14.77 -9.81 -1.28
C LEU A 65 16.22 -10.32 -1.33
N GLN A 66 17.12 -9.63 -2.03
CA GLN A 66 18.53 -10.03 -2.12
C GLN A 66 19.22 -10.05 -0.76
N GLU A 67 18.95 -9.08 0.12
CA GLU A 67 19.47 -9.08 1.49
C GLU A 67 18.90 -10.23 2.34
N SER A 68 17.69 -10.68 2.02
CA SER A 68 17.01 -11.78 2.71
C SER A 68 17.42 -13.18 2.21
N TYR A 69 18.10 -13.26 1.07
CA TYR A 69 18.61 -14.51 0.48
C TYR A 69 20.15 -14.44 0.40
N PRO A 70 20.87 -14.90 1.44
CA PRO A 70 22.34 -14.92 1.46
C PRO A 70 22.96 -15.82 0.40
#